data_AF-A0A1T0CVP6-F1
#
_entry.id   AF-A0A1T0CVP6-F1
#
_cell.length_a   1.000
_cell.length_b   1.000
_cell.length_c   1.000
_cell.angle_alpha   90.00
_cell.angle_beta   90.00
_cell.angle_gamma   90.00
#
_symmetry.space_group_name_H-M   'P 1'
#
loop_
_entity.id
_entity.type
_entity.pdbx_description
1 polymer ?
#
loop_
_entity_poly.entity_id
_entity_poly.type
_entity_poly.pdbx_seq_one_letter_code
_entity_poly.pdbx_strand_id
1 'polypeptide(L)'
;MKLPIIITLGCLLTACVSGQTPDHAQNSQTKPTPAQNFRFSDAENFDIANENKLAWRVFYDKPSTGPDAAWFDAVKRGDLPTVKYMVQNGQNIEAKDVGSLEQTALGWAAFIGYEDMVDYLIAQGADLYATDTGDVYNVMKSAVLGKNTNIVKKVHQQLNAKKPVDLNDQSVESDGETLVMVAASNNRLETVKYLAAQGANLNLVATTDDPKMGSYNQSAYSYACTRGHVEMQKLLASLGAINHRTGKASCQ
;
A
#
# COMPACT_ATOMS: atom_id res chain seq x y z
N MET A 1 -30.07 -5.09 -52.87
CA MET A 1 -31.19 -6.04 -53.04
C MET A 1 -30.85 -6.95 -54.21
N LYS A 2 -30.96 -8.29 -54.00
CA LYS A 2 -30.71 -9.42 -54.92
C LYS A 2 -29.26 -9.98 -54.99
N LEU A 3 -29.06 -11.09 -54.27
CA LEU A 3 -28.25 -12.25 -54.70
C LEU A 3 -29.10 -13.16 -55.62
N PRO A 4 -28.48 -14.05 -56.42
CA PRO A 4 -28.48 -15.50 -56.12
C PRO A 4 -27.10 -16.16 -56.41
N ILE A 5 -26.54 -17.06 -55.58
CA ILE A 5 -26.70 -18.54 -55.42
C ILE A 5 -26.76 -19.33 -56.74
N ILE A 6 -25.86 -20.34 -56.86
CA ILE A 6 -25.83 -21.59 -57.68
C ILE A 6 -24.33 -21.98 -57.86
N ILE A 7 -23.77 -23.19 -57.71
CA ILE A 7 -24.24 -24.57 -57.62
C ILE A 7 -23.13 -25.48 -57.01
N THR A 8 -23.59 -26.57 -56.40
CA THR A 8 -23.02 -27.89 -56.00
C THR A 8 -21.84 -28.46 -56.85
N LEU A 9 -21.06 -29.50 -56.54
CA LEU A 9 -21.18 -30.74 -55.74
C LEU A 9 -19.78 -31.40 -55.71
N GLY A 10 -19.42 -32.21 -54.71
CA GLY A 10 -18.22 -33.06 -54.81
C GLY A 10 -17.89 -33.83 -53.53
N CYS A 11 -18.49 -35.01 -53.40
CA CYS A 11 -18.30 -35.98 -52.30
C CYS A 11 -17.04 -36.84 -52.53
N LEU A 12 -16.31 -37.21 -51.47
CA LEU A 12 -16.03 -38.62 -51.07
C LEU A 12 -14.90 -38.72 -50.02
N LEU A 13 -15.24 -39.44 -48.94
CA LEU A 13 -14.44 -40.36 -48.13
C LEU A 13 -13.15 -39.85 -47.43
N THR A 14 -13.11 -39.90 -46.10
CA THR A 14 -12.51 -41.01 -45.33
C THR A 14 -12.37 -40.70 -43.83
N ALA A 15 -12.51 -41.78 -43.05
CA ALA A 15 -11.86 -42.08 -41.77
C ALA A 15 -12.26 -41.34 -40.48
N CYS A 16 -12.96 -42.08 -39.61
CA CYS A 16 -12.99 -41.93 -38.17
C CYS A 16 -11.60 -42.17 -37.55
N VAL A 17 -11.19 -41.39 -36.55
CA VAL A 17 -10.65 -41.89 -35.26
C VAL A 17 -10.84 -40.78 -34.20
N SER A 18 -11.34 -41.21 -33.06
CA SER A 18 -11.51 -40.53 -31.78
C SER A 18 -10.27 -39.76 -31.28
N GLY A 19 -10.48 -38.55 -30.76
CA GLY A 19 -9.46 -37.78 -30.07
C GLY A 19 -10.08 -36.87 -29.00
N GLN A 20 -9.89 -37.28 -27.75
CA GLN A 20 -10.06 -36.59 -26.48
C GLN A 20 -10.06 -35.05 -26.51
N THR A 21 -10.94 -34.47 -25.70
CA THR A 21 -10.85 -33.08 -25.21
C THR A 21 -9.54 -32.85 -24.45
N PRO A 22 -8.88 -31.70 -24.62
CA PRO A 22 -8.08 -31.12 -23.57
C PRO A 22 -8.76 -29.86 -23.02
N ASP A 23 -9.09 -29.97 -21.75
CA ASP A 23 -8.97 -28.94 -20.73
C ASP A 23 -7.75 -28.03 -21.03
N HIS A 24 -7.89 -26.70 -20.86
CA HIS A 24 -6.83 -25.85 -20.30
C HIS A 24 -7.27 -24.38 -20.22
N ALA A 25 -7.42 -23.93 -18.96
CA ALA A 25 -7.36 -22.55 -18.54
C ALA A 25 -6.17 -21.79 -19.15
N GLN A 26 -6.36 -20.52 -19.50
CA GLN A 26 -5.27 -19.54 -19.49
C GLN A 26 -5.73 -18.22 -18.86
N ASN A 27 -5.45 -18.13 -17.56
CA ASN A 27 -5.17 -16.92 -16.82
C ASN A 27 -3.85 -16.34 -17.35
N SER A 28 -3.85 -15.20 -18.03
CA SER A 28 -2.62 -14.55 -18.47
C SER A 28 -2.10 -13.58 -17.40
N GLN A 29 -1.55 -14.11 -16.32
CA GLN A 29 -0.61 -13.37 -15.48
C GLN A 29 0.76 -13.45 -16.13
N THR A 30 1.23 -12.36 -16.73
CA THR A 30 2.63 -12.24 -17.14
C THR A 30 3.49 -12.07 -15.89
N LYS A 31 4.25 -13.11 -15.56
CA LYS A 31 5.23 -13.17 -14.47
C LYS A 31 6.37 -12.16 -14.69
N PRO A 32 6.71 -11.30 -13.72
CA PRO A 32 7.92 -10.48 -13.78
C PRO A 32 9.19 -11.35 -13.66
N THR A 33 10.24 -10.95 -14.37
CA THR A 33 11.57 -11.59 -14.46
C THR A 33 12.55 -10.99 -13.42
N PRO A 34 13.74 -11.60 -13.24
CA PRO A 34 14.17 -12.40 -12.08
C PRO A 34 14.44 -11.62 -10.76
N ALA A 35 14.13 -12.28 -9.65
CA ALA A 35 14.33 -11.85 -8.27
C ALA A 35 15.73 -11.25 -7.98
N GLN A 36 15.76 -9.94 -7.71
CA GLN A 36 16.88 -9.28 -7.05
C GLN A 36 16.79 -9.53 -5.53
N ASN A 37 17.00 -10.76 -5.05
CA ASN A 37 17.12 -11.13 -3.62
C ASN A 37 16.26 -10.32 -2.62
N PHE A 38 14.98 -10.07 -2.94
CA PHE A 38 14.06 -9.44 -2.00
C PHE A 38 13.70 -10.45 -0.91
N ARG A 39 13.61 -9.99 0.34
CA ARG A 39 13.22 -10.82 1.48
C ARG A 39 11.79 -11.36 1.30
N PHE A 40 10.87 -10.54 0.81
CA PHE A 40 9.53 -10.95 0.44
C PHE A 40 9.47 -11.40 -1.01
N SER A 41 8.57 -12.35 -1.28
CA SER A 41 8.31 -12.84 -2.63
C SER A 41 7.71 -11.75 -3.52
N ASP A 42 7.80 -11.93 -4.85
CA ASP A 42 7.21 -11.00 -5.82
C ASP A 42 5.71 -10.78 -5.56
N ALA A 43 4.98 -11.83 -5.16
CA ALA A 43 3.55 -11.74 -4.85
C ALA A 43 3.27 -10.90 -3.59
N GLU A 44 4.11 -11.05 -2.55
CA GLU A 44 4.00 -10.23 -1.32
C GLU A 44 4.34 -8.76 -1.62
N ASN A 45 5.43 -8.51 -2.35
CA ASN A 45 5.81 -7.16 -2.77
C ASN A 45 4.71 -6.50 -3.63
N PHE A 46 4.12 -7.26 -4.56
CA PHE A 46 3.01 -6.80 -5.40
C PHE A 46 1.71 -6.55 -4.60
N ASP A 47 1.46 -7.27 -3.50
CA ASP A 47 0.32 -6.96 -2.61
C ASP A 47 0.54 -5.64 -1.85
N ILE A 48 1.79 -5.28 -1.54
CA ILE A 48 2.11 -4.02 -0.84
C ILE A 48 1.85 -2.83 -1.75
N ALA A 49 2.45 -2.82 -2.95
CA ALA A 49 2.27 -1.78 -3.97
C ALA A 49 2.37 -2.37 -5.38
N ASN A 50 1.66 -1.80 -6.34
CA ASN A 50 1.70 -2.14 -7.76
C ASN A 50 1.11 -0.98 -8.60
N GLU A 51 1.04 -1.10 -9.92
CA GLU A 51 0.54 -0.02 -10.78
C GLU A 51 -0.91 0.42 -10.48
N ASN A 52 -1.71 -0.42 -9.82
CA ASN A 52 -3.10 -0.12 -9.44
C ASN A 52 -3.25 0.23 -7.94
N LYS A 53 -2.20 0.05 -7.13
CA LYS A 53 -2.20 0.24 -5.68
C LYS A 53 -0.90 0.93 -5.26
N LEU A 54 -0.97 2.20 -4.86
CA LEU A 54 0.23 2.97 -4.46
C LEU A 54 1.30 2.97 -5.58
N ALA A 55 0.89 3.26 -6.81
CA ALA A 55 1.73 3.17 -8.01
C ALA A 55 3.02 4.00 -7.95
N TRP A 56 3.02 5.11 -7.20
CA TRP A 56 4.20 5.96 -6.99
C TRP A 56 5.22 5.38 -6.01
N ARG A 57 4.94 4.21 -5.39
CA ARG A 57 5.76 3.61 -4.33
C ARG A 57 6.17 2.16 -4.67
N VAL A 58 6.17 1.80 -5.94
CA VAL A 58 6.68 0.50 -6.41
C VAL A 58 8.20 0.47 -6.24
N PHE A 59 8.68 -0.29 -5.25
CA PHE A 59 10.08 -0.29 -4.80
C PHE A 59 10.93 -1.41 -5.40
N TYR A 60 10.31 -2.35 -6.12
CA TYR A 60 10.93 -3.58 -6.62
C TYR A 60 11.07 -3.63 -8.14
N ASP A 61 10.64 -2.58 -8.86
CA ASP A 61 10.71 -2.53 -10.33
C ASP A 61 12.12 -2.20 -10.85
N LYS A 62 12.85 -1.33 -10.13
CA LYS A 62 14.18 -0.85 -10.54
C LYS A 62 15.09 -0.70 -9.33
N PRO A 63 16.42 -0.90 -9.50
CA PRO A 63 17.39 -0.52 -8.50
C PRO A 63 17.27 0.95 -8.11
N SER A 64 17.63 1.26 -6.88
CA SER A 64 17.73 2.61 -6.37
C SER A 64 18.81 3.38 -7.14
N THR A 65 18.70 4.70 -7.17
CA THR A 65 19.65 5.57 -7.88
C THR A 65 20.09 6.72 -6.97
N GLY A 66 21.13 7.44 -7.37
CA GLY A 66 21.70 8.53 -6.57
C GLY A 66 22.85 8.09 -5.64
N PRO A 67 23.34 9.00 -4.78
CA PRO A 67 24.55 8.79 -3.99
C PRO A 67 24.43 7.64 -2.97
N ASP A 68 23.24 7.41 -2.43
CA ASP A 68 22.96 6.37 -1.43
C ASP A 68 22.23 5.15 -2.03
N ALA A 69 22.35 4.92 -3.35
CA ALA A 69 21.62 3.83 -4.03
C ALA A 69 21.84 2.45 -3.39
N ALA A 70 23.09 2.10 -3.07
CA ALA A 70 23.42 0.80 -2.46
C ALA A 70 22.78 0.62 -1.07
N TRP A 71 22.67 1.71 -0.30
CA TRP A 71 21.99 1.73 0.98
C TRP A 71 20.49 1.44 0.82
N PHE A 72 19.82 2.15 -0.09
CA PHE A 72 18.40 1.94 -0.34
C PHE A 72 18.08 0.61 -0.99
N ASP A 73 18.97 0.06 -1.82
CA ASP A 73 18.83 -1.30 -2.34
C ASP A 73 18.93 -2.35 -1.24
N ALA A 74 19.79 -2.16 -0.25
CA ALA A 74 19.85 -3.06 0.92
C ALA A 74 18.57 -2.95 1.76
N VAL A 75 18.08 -1.73 2.01
CA VAL A 75 16.84 -1.49 2.75
C VAL A 75 15.63 -2.11 2.04
N LYS A 76 15.42 -1.80 0.75
CA LYS A 76 14.25 -2.29 -0.01
C LYS A 76 14.22 -3.81 -0.16
N ARG A 77 15.39 -4.44 -0.28
CA ARG A 77 15.52 -5.91 -0.30
C ARG A 77 15.37 -6.56 1.07
N GLY A 78 15.38 -5.79 2.16
CA GLY A 78 15.31 -6.34 3.51
C GLY A 78 16.62 -7.00 3.96
N ASP A 79 17.77 -6.57 3.41
CA ASP A 79 19.09 -7.07 3.76
C ASP A 79 19.62 -6.37 5.02
N LEU A 80 19.07 -6.77 6.17
CA LEU A 80 19.45 -6.24 7.48
C LEU A 80 20.95 -6.41 7.79
N PRO A 81 21.62 -7.55 7.46
CA PRO A 81 23.07 -7.67 7.61
C PRO A 81 23.85 -6.57 6.89
N THR A 82 23.54 -6.31 5.61
CA THR A 82 24.21 -5.24 4.85
C THR A 82 23.89 -3.85 5.41
N VAL A 83 22.64 -3.60 5.79
CA VAL A 83 22.23 -2.34 6.47
C VAL A 83 23.05 -2.12 7.75
N LYS A 84 23.18 -3.14 8.61
CA LYS A 84 23.98 -3.06 9.84
C LYS A 84 25.45 -2.77 9.54
N TYR A 85 26.03 -3.45 8.54
CA TYR A 85 27.40 -3.23 8.12
C TYR A 85 27.62 -1.79 7.62
N MET A 86 26.72 -1.26 6.79
CA MET A 86 26.83 0.11 6.28
C MET A 86 26.75 1.15 7.41
N VAL A 87 25.83 0.99 8.37
CA VAL A 87 25.74 1.86 9.54
C VAL A 87 27.02 1.82 10.38
N GLN A 88 27.60 0.63 10.61
CA GLN A 88 28.88 0.49 11.29
C GLN A 88 30.05 1.19 10.57
N ASN A 89 29.94 1.39 9.26
CA ASN A 89 30.91 2.09 8.42
C ASN A 89 30.53 3.56 8.16
N GLY A 90 29.62 4.13 8.95
CA GLY A 90 29.31 5.56 8.92
C GLY A 90 28.26 5.99 7.90
N GLN A 91 27.44 5.05 7.38
CA GLN A 91 26.28 5.42 6.58
C GLN A 91 25.36 6.37 7.35
N ASN A 92 24.96 7.45 6.69
CA ASN A 92 23.97 8.37 7.24
C ASN A 92 22.59 7.70 7.27
N ILE A 93 22.06 7.47 8.48
CA ILE A 93 20.75 6.83 8.71
C ILE A 93 19.61 7.69 8.16
N GLU A 94 19.78 9.01 8.21
CA GLU A 94 18.81 10.00 7.71
C GLU A 94 19.04 10.37 6.25
N ALA A 95 19.85 9.59 5.51
CA ALA A 95 19.91 9.70 4.06
C ALA A 95 18.50 9.59 3.46
N LYS A 96 18.29 10.31 2.36
CA LYS A 96 17.01 10.40 1.65
C LYS A 96 17.14 9.71 0.31
N ASP A 97 16.15 8.90 -0.06
CA ASP A 97 16.12 8.20 -1.35
C ASP A 97 15.76 9.17 -2.48
N VAL A 98 16.70 10.04 -2.83
CA VAL A 98 16.54 11.12 -3.82
C VAL A 98 16.25 10.63 -5.23
N GLY A 99 16.57 9.36 -5.53
CA GLY A 99 16.18 8.70 -6.77
C GLY A 99 14.71 8.26 -6.81
N SER A 100 13.97 8.51 -5.73
CA SER A 100 12.57 8.12 -5.54
C SER A 100 11.83 9.20 -4.74
N LEU A 101 11.12 8.83 -3.67
CA LEU A 101 10.24 9.72 -2.90
C LEU A 101 10.98 10.55 -1.84
N GLU A 102 12.32 10.58 -1.83
CA GLU A 102 13.10 11.14 -0.71
C GLU A 102 12.75 10.50 0.64
N GLN A 103 12.35 9.23 0.65
CA GLN A 103 12.04 8.53 1.88
C GLN A 103 13.33 8.07 2.59
N THR A 104 13.33 8.06 3.92
CA THR A 104 14.44 7.53 4.72
C THR A 104 14.42 5.99 4.78
N ALA A 105 15.51 5.38 5.26
CA ALA A 105 15.56 3.94 5.45
C ALA A 105 14.46 3.42 6.39
N LEU A 106 14.18 4.16 7.47
CA LEU A 106 13.14 3.79 8.42
C LEU A 106 11.74 3.84 7.78
N GLY A 107 11.47 4.87 6.96
CA GLY A 107 10.23 4.96 6.20
C GLY A 107 10.03 3.77 5.25
N TRP A 108 11.08 3.38 4.51
CA TRP A 108 11.02 2.25 3.58
C TRP A 108 10.84 0.92 4.32
N ALA A 109 11.61 0.68 5.40
CA ALA A 109 11.47 -0.52 6.21
C ALA A 109 10.06 -0.64 6.84
N ALA A 110 9.50 0.48 7.30
CA ALA A 110 8.16 0.55 7.85
C ALA A 110 7.06 0.33 6.80
N PHE A 111 7.23 0.91 5.60
CA PHE A 111 6.32 0.71 4.47
C PHE A 111 6.33 -0.72 3.94
N ILE A 112 7.51 -1.35 3.82
CA ILE A 112 7.60 -2.69 3.27
C ILE A 112 7.21 -3.74 4.32
N GLY A 113 7.59 -3.54 5.59
CA GLY A 113 7.17 -4.40 6.70
C GLY A 113 8.29 -5.18 7.39
N TYR A 114 9.52 -4.68 7.31
CA TYR A 114 10.67 -5.33 7.93
C TYR A 114 10.79 -4.94 9.41
N GLU A 115 10.02 -5.61 10.27
CA GLU A 115 9.92 -5.27 11.71
C GLU A 115 11.29 -5.23 12.42
N ASP A 116 12.18 -6.17 12.10
CA ASP A 116 13.55 -6.28 12.64
C ASP A 116 14.45 -5.11 12.20
N MET A 117 14.29 -4.64 10.96
CA MET A 117 15.01 -3.50 10.43
C MET A 117 14.47 -2.19 11.02
N VAL A 118 13.16 -2.08 11.21
CA VAL A 118 12.54 -0.96 11.94
C VAL A 118 13.10 -0.89 13.36
N ASP A 119 13.13 -2.00 14.09
CA ASP A 119 13.69 -2.05 15.45
C ASP A 119 15.15 -1.63 15.48
N TYR A 120 15.94 -2.13 14.54
CA TYR A 120 17.35 -1.75 14.44
C TYR A 120 17.52 -0.26 14.16
N LEU A 121 16.84 0.29 13.14
CA LEU A 121 16.99 1.70 12.74
C LEU A 121 16.55 2.64 13.87
N ILE A 122 15.45 2.33 14.56
CA ILE A 122 15.00 3.08 15.75
C ILE A 122 16.06 3.01 16.86
N ALA A 123 16.65 1.83 17.12
CA ALA A 123 17.70 1.68 18.12
C ALA A 123 18.99 2.44 17.75
N GLN A 124 19.20 2.74 16.46
CA GLN A 124 20.28 3.62 16.00
C GLN A 124 19.91 5.10 15.97
N GLY A 125 18.72 5.47 16.46
CA GLY A 125 18.28 6.86 16.60
C GLY A 125 17.59 7.44 15.36
N ALA A 126 17.09 6.60 14.45
CA ALA A 126 16.35 7.08 13.29
C ALA A 126 15.14 7.95 13.68
N ASP A 127 14.88 9.01 12.92
CA ASP A 127 13.79 9.94 13.20
C ASP A 127 12.42 9.34 12.86
N LEU A 128 11.54 9.26 13.87
CA LEU A 128 10.18 8.78 13.70
C LEU A 128 9.29 9.78 12.94
N TYR A 129 9.66 11.07 12.92
CA TYR A 129 8.95 12.15 12.22
C TYR A 129 9.47 12.41 10.81
N ALA A 130 10.32 11.51 10.28
CA ALA A 130 10.82 11.62 8.93
C ALA A 130 9.68 11.67 7.91
N THR A 131 9.71 12.70 7.06
CA THR A 131 8.77 12.91 5.96
C THR A 131 9.32 12.43 4.63
N ASP A 132 8.47 12.39 3.61
CA ASP A 132 8.88 12.18 2.23
C ASP A 132 7.99 12.95 1.24
N THR A 133 8.29 12.90 -0.06
CA THR A 133 7.55 13.61 -1.11
C THR A 133 6.32 12.85 -1.62
N GLY A 134 6.09 11.64 -1.10
CA GLY A 134 4.97 10.75 -1.44
C GLY A 134 3.88 10.74 -0.37
N ASP A 135 3.61 11.92 0.21
CA ASP A 135 2.54 12.15 1.18
C ASP A 135 2.73 11.36 2.50
N VAL A 136 3.89 11.54 3.14
CA VAL A 136 4.21 10.96 4.46
C VAL A 136 4.70 12.04 5.40
N TYR A 137 4.00 12.25 6.53
CA TYR A 137 4.42 13.16 7.60
C TYR A 137 5.22 12.49 8.71
N ASN A 138 5.15 11.16 8.84
CA ASN A 138 5.93 10.38 9.79
C ASN A 138 5.95 8.89 9.41
N VAL A 139 6.80 8.13 10.09
CA VAL A 139 6.98 6.68 9.84
C VAL A 139 5.71 5.86 10.12
N MET A 140 4.82 6.34 10.98
CA MET A 140 3.54 5.67 11.24
C MET A 140 2.66 5.66 9.98
N LYS A 141 2.60 6.76 9.21
CA LYS A 141 1.89 6.80 7.92
C LYS A 141 2.50 5.84 6.90
N SER A 142 3.83 5.73 6.82
CA SER A 142 4.49 4.72 5.98
C SER A 142 4.02 3.30 6.32
N ALA A 143 3.98 2.93 7.60
CA ALA A 143 3.51 1.62 8.03
C ALA A 143 2.03 1.37 7.73
N VAL A 144 1.17 2.41 7.82
CA VAL A 144 -0.23 2.32 7.41
C VAL A 144 -0.36 2.07 5.92
N LEU A 145 0.31 2.89 5.09
CA LEU A 145 0.33 2.69 3.64
C LEU A 145 0.80 1.28 3.29
N GLY A 146 1.76 0.74 4.03
CA GLY A 146 2.34 -0.59 3.87
C GLY A 146 1.54 -1.79 4.39
N LYS A 147 0.38 -1.60 5.05
CA LYS A 147 -0.39 -2.68 5.74
C LYS A 147 0.31 -3.29 6.96
N ASN A 148 1.29 -2.59 7.55
CA ASN A 148 2.14 -3.15 8.61
C ASN A 148 1.65 -2.78 10.01
N THR A 149 0.52 -3.36 10.43
CA THR A 149 -0.17 -3.00 11.68
C THR A 149 0.69 -3.17 12.95
N ASN A 150 1.60 -4.14 13.00
CA ASN A 150 2.52 -4.29 14.16
C ASN A 150 3.50 -3.12 14.25
N ILE A 151 4.04 -2.66 13.12
CA ILE A 151 4.89 -1.47 13.08
C ILE A 151 4.08 -0.22 13.43
N VAL A 152 2.83 -0.10 12.96
CA VAL A 152 1.92 0.98 13.36
C VAL A 152 1.76 1.02 14.88
N LYS A 153 1.46 -0.12 15.53
CA LYS A 153 1.33 -0.22 16.99
C LYS A 153 2.59 0.23 17.71
N LYS A 154 3.75 -0.27 17.28
CA LYS A 154 5.06 0.02 17.88
C LYS A 154 5.43 1.50 17.75
N VAL A 155 5.33 2.05 16.54
CA VAL A 155 5.65 3.47 16.28
C VAL A 155 4.66 4.39 17.00
N HIS A 156 3.37 4.07 17.00
CA HIS A 156 2.36 4.83 17.74
C HIS A 156 2.69 4.92 19.23
N GLN A 157 3.02 3.79 19.88
CA GLN A 157 3.40 3.77 21.28
C GLN A 157 4.63 4.64 21.57
N GLN A 158 5.66 4.56 20.71
CA GLN A 158 6.87 5.36 20.88
C GLN A 158 6.64 6.87 20.67
N LEU A 159 5.86 7.24 19.65
CA LEU A 159 5.48 8.63 19.42
C LEU A 159 4.69 9.17 20.61
N ASN A 160 3.67 8.42 21.05
CA ASN A 160 2.79 8.80 22.15
C ASN A 160 3.53 8.94 23.49
N ALA A 161 4.60 8.16 23.70
CA ALA A 161 5.48 8.28 24.87
C ALA A 161 6.31 9.58 24.86
N LYS A 162 6.61 10.16 23.69
CA LYS A 162 7.32 11.45 23.56
C LYS A 162 6.37 12.63 23.63
N LYS A 163 5.27 12.57 22.87
CA LYS A 163 4.21 13.58 22.82
C LYS A 163 2.90 12.85 22.48
N PRO A 164 1.80 13.10 23.20
CA PRO A 164 0.52 12.49 22.88
C PRO A 164 0.18 12.64 21.40
N VAL A 165 -0.12 11.52 20.75
CA VAL A 165 -0.55 11.50 19.34
C VAL A 165 -2.06 11.65 19.32
N ASP A 166 -2.54 12.78 18.81
CA ASP A 166 -3.96 12.94 18.53
C ASP A 166 -4.28 12.29 17.17
N LEU A 167 -4.95 11.14 17.22
CA LEU A 167 -5.37 10.39 16.03
C LEU A 167 -6.47 11.11 15.22
N ASN A 168 -7.01 12.21 15.76
CA ASN A 168 -8.08 13.00 15.17
C ASN A 168 -7.62 14.38 14.69
N ASP A 169 -6.33 14.71 14.81
CA ASP A 169 -5.78 15.99 14.36
C ASP A 169 -5.77 16.07 12.83
N GLN A 170 -6.69 16.86 12.28
CA GLN A 170 -6.82 17.12 10.84
C GLN A 170 -5.94 18.28 10.35
N SER A 171 -5.03 18.81 11.19
CA SER A 171 -4.05 19.83 10.78
C SER A 171 -2.69 19.25 10.40
N VAL A 172 -2.46 17.97 10.68
CA VAL A 172 -1.20 17.27 10.37
C VAL A 172 -0.99 17.16 8.86
N GLU A 173 -2.07 16.87 8.14
CA GLU A 173 -2.07 16.74 6.68
C GLU A 173 -2.70 17.96 6.03
N SER A 174 -2.15 18.35 4.87
CA SER A 174 -2.62 19.53 4.14
C SER A 174 -4.06 19.41 3.63
N ASP A 175 -4.54 18.20 3.40
CA ASP A 175 -5.91 17.93 2.95
C ASP A 175 -6.86 17.52 4.10
N GLY A 176 -6.33 17.49 5.32
CA GLY A 176 -7.02 17.14 6.55
C GLY A 176 -7.46 15.69 6.66
N GLU A 177 -6.85 14.78 5.91
CA GLU A 177 -7.04 13.36 6.15
C GLU A 177 -6.53 12.95 7.55
N THR A 178 -7.33 12.13 8.23
CA THR A 178 -6.85 11.41 9.42
C THR A 178 -6.26 10.06 9.00
N LEU A 179 -5.41 9.50 9.85
CA LEU A 179 -4.75 8.23 9.56
C LEU A 179 -5.73 7.06 9.37
N VAL A 180 -6.92 7.12 9.99
CA VAL A 180 -7.96 6.10 9.78
C VAL A 180 -8.63 6.20 8.41
N MET A 181 -8.73 7.40 7.82
CA MET A 181 -9.17 7.59 6.43
C MET A 181 -8.15 6.97 5.47
N VAL A 182 -6.86 7.24 5.67
CA VAL A 182 -5.76 6.65 4.88
C VAL A 182 -5.79 5.12 4.96
N ALA A 183 -5.98 4.56 6.16
CA ALA A 183 -6.09 3.12 6.37
C ALA A 183 -7.31 2.52 5.66
N ALA A 184 -8.47 3.18 5.74
CA ALA A 184 -9.70 2.74 5.07
C ALA A 184 -9.58 2.78 3.53
N SER A 185 -9.03 3.88 3.00
CA SER A 185 -8.78 4.09 1.56
C SER A 185 -7.87 2.98 0.99
N ASN A 186 -6.90 2.51 1.76
CA ASN A 186 -5.95 1.46 1.36
C ASN A 186 -6.34 0.05 1.83
N ASN A 187 -7.58 -0.17 2.29
CA ASN A 187 -8.10 -1.46 2.75
C ASN A 187 -7.25 -2.13 3.86
N ARG A 188 -6.81 -1.34 4.85
CA ARG A 188 -5.94 -1.79 5.95
C ARG A 188 -6.77 -2.16 7.18
N LEU A 189 -7.53 -3.26 7.11
CA LEU A 189 -8.54 -3.67 8.10
C LEU A 189 -8.00 -3.71 9.55
N GLU A 190 -6.88 -4.40 9.76
CA GLU A 190 -6.31 -4.54 11.11
C GLU A 190 -5.79 -3.21 11.68
N THR A 191 -5.29 -2.32 10.80
CA THR A 191 -4.93 -0.96 11.19
C THR A 191 -6.16 -0.16 11.60
N VAL A 192 -7.27 -0.24 10.86
CA VAL A 192 -8.53 0.44 11.24
C VAL A 192 -9.04 -0.04 12.59
N LYS A 193 -9.05 -1.37 12.83
CA LYS A 193 -9.40 -1.94 14.14
C LYS A 193 -8.54 -1.37 15.26
N TYR A 194 -7.22 -1.35 15.04
CA TYR A 194 -6.29 -0.82 16.02
C TYR A 194 -6.56 0.67 16.31
N LEU A 195 -6.62 1.52 15.27
CA LEU A 195 -6.84 2.95 15.43
C LEU A 195 -8.17 3.25 16.12
N ALA A 196 -9.25 2.55 15.77
CA ALA A 196 -10.54 2.67 16.45
C ALA A 196 -10.44 2.33 17.94
N ALA A 197 -9.75 1.24 18.28
CA ALA A 197 -9.50 0.85 19.67
C ALA A 197 -8.62 1.84 20.44
N GLN A 198 -7.88 2.71 19.75
CA GLN A 198 -7.11 3.81 20.34
C GLN A 198 -7.88 5.14 20.36
N GLY A 199 -9.16 5.17 19.97
CA GLY A 199 -10.01 6.36 20.02
C GLY A 199 -10.01 7.22 18.75
N ALA A 200 -9.57 6.69 17.60
CA ALA A 200 -9.75 7.37 16.33
C ALA A 200 -11.25 7.49 15.97
N ASN A 201 -11.69 8.71 15.62
CA ASN A 201 -13.04 9.00 15.19
C ASN A 201 -13.24 8.61 13.73
N LEU A 202 -14.02 7.57 13.50
CA LEU A 202 -14.28 6.99 12.17
C LEU A 202 -15.18 7.86 11.29
N ASN A 203 -15.83 8.87 11.85
CA ASN A 203 -16.86 9.69 11.21
C ASN A 203 -16.37 11.09 10.81
N LEU A 204 -15.08 11.40 11.00
CA LEU A 204 -14.50 12.62 10.45
C LEU A 204 -14.53 12.59 8.91
N VAL A 205 -14.47 13.78 8.31
CA VAL A 205 -14.38 14.01 6.87
C VAL A 205 -13.15 14.87 6.61
N ALA A 206 -12.34 14.53 5.61
CA ALA A 206 -11.18 15.31 5.20
C ALA A 206 -11.58 16.77 4.97
N THR A 207 -10.73 17.71 5.39
CA THR A 207 -11.10 19.13 5.45
C THR A 207 -10.74 19.91 4.19
N THR A 208 -10.05 19.30 3.22
CA THR A 208 -9.76 19.95 1.94
C THR A 208 -11.04 20.44 1.26
N ASP A 209 -11.00 21.67 0.76
CA ASP A 209 -12.05 22.30 -0.01
C ASP A 209 -11.79 22.24 -1.52
N ASP A 210 -10.64 21.70 -1.96
CA ASP A 210 -10.32 21.53 -3.38
C ASP A 210 -11.02 20.30 -3.96
N PRO A 211 -12.07 20.47 -4.79
CA PRO A 211 -12.82 19.35 -5.36
C PRO A 211 -12.00 18.49 -6.34
N LYS A 212 -10.78 18.91 -6.70
CA LYS A 212 -9.87 18.13 -7.54
C LYS A 212 -9.06 17.11 -6.74
N MET A 213 -8.96 17.27 -5.42
CA MET A 213 -8.26 16.31 -4.56
C MET A 213 -9.08 15.03 -4.39
N GLY A 214 -8.42 13.88 -4.42
CA GLY A 214 -9.07 12.58 -4.22
C GLY A 214 -9.70 12.42 -2.82
N SER A 215 -9.17 13.16 -1.84
CA SER A 215 -9.65 13.25 -0.46
C SER A 215 -10.82 14.19 -0.26
N TYR A 216 -11.17 15.01 -1.26
CA TYR A 216 -12.31 15.92 -1.15
C TYR A 216 -13.59 15.19 -0.76
N ASN A 217 -14.22 15.68 0.31
CA ASN A 217 -15.46 15.14 0.84
C ASN A 217 -15.37 13.64 1.17
N GLN A 218 -14.24 13.16 1.71
CA GLN A 218 -14.04 11.76 2.07
C GLN A 218 -13.93 11.53 3.58
N SER A 219 -14.62 10.49 4.04
CA SER A 219 -14.50 9.86 5.35
C SER A 219 -13.95 8.44 5.18
N ALA A 220 -13.60 7.77 6.27
CA ALA A 220 -13.20 6.35 6.20
C ALA A 220 -14.27 5.48 5.50
N TYR A 221 -15.56 5.67 5.83
CA TYR A 221 -16.64 4.89 5.24
C TYR A 221 -16.84 5.21 3.76
N SER A 222 -16.86 6.49 3.39
CA SER A 222 -17.07 6.87 1.98
C SER A 222 -15.92 6.43 1.08
N TYR A 223 -14.68 6.39 1.58
CA TYR A 223 -13.56 5.78 0.87
C TYR A 223 -13.78 4.28 0.62
N ALA A 224 -14.19 3.55 1.65
CA ALA A 224 -14.48 2.12 1.53
C ALA A 224 -15.59 1.87 0.49
N CYS A 225 -16.57 2.77 0.39
CA CYS A 225 -17.58 2.74 -0.67
C CYS A 225 -17.03 3.06 -2.05
N THR A 226 -16.36 4.21 -2.23
CA THR A 226 -15.86 4.67 -3.53
C THR A 226 -14.83 3.70 -4.13
N ARG A 227 -14.09 2.97 -3.29
CA ARG A 227 -13.10 1.97 -3.73
C ARG A 227 -13.61 0.53 -3.76
N GLY A 228 -14.86 0.29 -3.38
CA GLY A 228 -15.45 -1.06 -3.41
C GLY A 228 -14.90 -2.04 -2.37
N HIS A 229 -14.33 -1.54 -1.27
CA HIS A 229 -13.75 -2.38 -0.20
C HIS A 229 -14.85 -2.95 0.71
N VAL A 230 -15.52 -4.01 0.25
CA VAL A 230 -16.69 -4.62 0.94
C VAL A 230 -16.39 -5.01 2.39
N GLU A 231 -15.25 -5.65 2.65
CA GLU A 231 -14.89 -6.05 4.01
C GLU A 231 -14.56 -4.85 4.91
N MET A 232 -14.01 -3.77 4.33
CA MET A 232 -13.80 -2.52 5.07
C MET A 232 -15.13 -1.84 5.40
N GLN A 233 -16.11 -1.86 4.50
CA GLN A 233 -17.45 -1.35 4.77
C GLN A 233 -18.11 -2.09 5.93
N LYS A 234 -18.07 -3.44 5.92
CA LYS A 234 -18.59 -4.28 7.01
C LYS A 234 -17.88 -3.99 8.34
N LEU A 235 -16.56 -3.85 8.32
CA LEU A 235 -15.78 -3.52 9.51
C LEU A 235 -16.15 -2.13 10.05
N LEU A 236 -16.21 -1.12 9.21
CA LEU A 236 -16.55 0.24 9.62
C LEU A 236 -17.97 0.30 10.18
N ALA A 237 -18.93 -0.38 9.54
CA ALA A 237 -20.30 -0.50 10.04
C ALA A 237 -20.37 -1.18 11.42
N SER A 238 -19.61 -2.26 11.63
CA SER A 238 -19.59 -2.96 12.92
C SER A 238 -18.93 -2.14 14.04
N LEU A 239 -18.08 -1.18 13.68
CA LEU A 239 -17.47 -0.20 14.58
C LEU A 239 -18.34 1.07 14.76
N GLY A 240 -19.55 1.10 14.21
CA GLY A 240 -20.48 2.23 14.34
C GLY A 240 -20.15 3.45 13.46
N ALA A 241 -19.29 3.28 12.45
CA ALA A 241 -19.04 4.33 11.48
C ALA A 241 -20.20 4.45 10.48
N ILE A 242 -20.48 5.68 10.04
CA ILE A 242 -21.50 6.01 9.05
C ILE A 242 -20.87 6.66 7.83
N ASN A 243 -21.55 6.52 6.69
CA ASN A 243 -21.28 7.32 5.53
C ASN A 243 -21.86 8.72 5.74
N HIS A 244 -21.00 9.72 5.89
CA HIS A 244 -21.40 11.12 6.11
C HIS A 244 -22.35 11.68 5.03
N ARG A 245 -22.32 11.11 3.81
CA ARG A 245 -23.18 11.55 2.70
C ARG A 245 -24.62 11.04 2.81
N THR A 246 -24.85 9.91 3.49
CA THR A 246 -26.16 9.27 3.60
C THR A 246 -26.70 9.23 5.03
N GLY A 247 -25.83 9.42 6.02
CA GLY A 247 -26.15 9.25 7.44
C GLY A 247 -26.31 7.78 7.86
N LYS A 248 -25.96 6.82 6.99
CA LYS A 248 -26.19 5.38 7.21
C LYS A 248 -24.89 4.60 7.19
N ALA A 249 -24.88 3.42 7.83
CA ALA A 249 -23.82 2.42 7.69
C ALA A 249 -23.95 1.64 6.36
N SER A 250 -24.02 2.37 5.24
CA SER A 250 -24.18 1.83 3.89
C SER A 250 -23.68 2.82 2.83
N CYS A 251 -23.35 2.30 1.64
CA CYS A 251 -22.99 3.14 0.48
C CYS A 251 -24.20 3.79 -0.21
N GLN A 252 -25.41 3.40 0.17
CA GLN A 252 -26.72 3.85 -0.34
C GLN A 252 -27.56 4.43 0.80
#